data_AF-A0A0P0Z3P8-F1
#
_entry.id   AF-A0A0P0Z3P8-F1
#
_cell.length_a   1.000
_cell.length_b   1.000
_cell.length_c   1.000
_cell.angle_alpha   90.00
_cell.angle_beta   90.00
_cell.angle_gamma   90.00
#
_symmetry.space_group_name_H-M   'P 1'
#
loop_
_entity.id
_entity.type
_entity.pdbx_description
1 polymer ?
#
loop_
_entity_poly.entity_id
_entity_poly.type
_entity_poly.pdbx_seq_one_letter_code
_entity_poly.pdbx_strand_id
1 'polypeptide(L)'
;MARPKLSDGDTQRLQLKIGDDELREIEDWRFANRIQSRSEAVRRLCKIGLLVDEVIDVAVDASEKLTDATYDNYRYAADWEEWLQDNGDDDGAIDASVTNLASYAETISDLSKIVRNMIVGIHNGIAPLADAKDLNEATARSKKNLEDVAATLENIYKRMDEREDNYLFSLVFQRMSVGQRAAYQKLSEPEQDAFWATEKQKLRDEMGGENQK
;
A
#
# COMPACT_ATOMS: atom_id res chain seq x y z
N MET A 1 7.58 -38.22 -29.74
CA MET A 1 8.23 -37.12 -28.99
C MET A 1 7.74 -37.16 -27.56
N ALA A 2 8.64 -37.09 -26.58
CA ALA A 2 8.27 -37.06 -25.17
C ALA A 2 7.44 -35.80 -24.88
N ARG A 3 6.33 -35.95 -24.15
CA ARG A 3 5.50 -34.82 -23.75
C ARG A 3 6.32 -33.96 -22.77
N PRO A 4 6.45 -32.65 -22.96
CA PRO A 4 7.16 -31.79 -22.03
C PRO A 4 6.63 -31.97 -20.61
N LYS A 5 7.51 -32.13 -19.62
CA LYS A 5 7.11 -32.16 -18.21
C LYS A 5 6.50 -30.80 -17.87
N LEU A 6 5.30 -30.82 -17.29
CA LEU A 6 4.55 -29.60 -16.95
C LEU A 6 4.99 -28.99 -15.61
N SER A 7 5.61 -29.80 -14.74
CA SER A 7 6.16 -29.46 -13.44
C SER A 7 7.16 -30.53 -13.01
N ASP A 8 7.88 -30.30 -11.91
CA ASP A 8 8.80 -31.30 -11.34
C ASP A 8 8.06 -32.55 -10.81
N GLY A 9 6.79 -32.40 -10.42
CA GLY A 9 5.93 -33.49 -9.95
C GLY A 9 5.04 -34.14 -11.01
N ASP A 10 4.39 -35.23 -10.63
CA ASP A 10 3.46 -35.97 -11.49
C ASP A 10 2.23 -35.14 -11.86
N THR A 11 1.89 -35.16 -13.14
CA THR A 11 0.69 -34.46 -13.65
C THR A 11 -0.57 -35.27 -13.30
N GLN A 12 -1.51 -34.64 -12.60
CA GLN A 12 -2.82 -35.23 -12.29
C GLN A 12 -3.91 -34.73 -13.23
N ARG A 13 -4.90 -35.58 -13.52
CA ARG A 13 -6.07 -35.22 -14.35
C ARG A 13 -7.18 -34.68 -13.45
N LEU A 14 -7.51 -33.40 -13.62
CA LEU A 14 -8.68 -32.77 -12.99
C LEU A 14 -9.92 -32.96 -13.88
N GLN A 15 -11.01 -33.46 -13.31
CA GLN A 15 -12.33 -33.49 -13.95
C GLN A 15 -13.22 -32.44 -13.28
N LEU A 16 -13.76 -31.50 -14.07
CA LEU A 16 -14.59 -30.39 -13.59
C LEU A 16 -15.89 -30.35 -14.39
N LYS A 17 -17.01 -30.09 -13.71
CA LYS A 17 -18.25 -29.66 -14.35
C LYS A 17 -18.28 -28.13 -14.35
N ILE A 18 -18.51 -27.53 -15.52
CA ILE A 18 -18.48 -26.08 -15.74
C ILE A 18 -19.62 -25.74 -16.71
N GLY A 19 -20.22 -24.56 -16.56
CA GLY A 19 -21.27 -24.09 -17.45
C GLY A 19 -20.75 -23.78 -18.86
N ASP A 20 -21.65 -23.77 -19.85
CA ASP A 20 -21.29 -23.46 -21.24
C ASP A 20 -20.77 -22.02 -21.39
N ASP A 21 -21.33 -21.07 -20.62
CA ASP A 21 -20.89 -19.67 -20.62
C ASP A 21 -19.48 -19.50 -20.06
N GLU A 22 -19.21 -20.07 -18.88
CA GLU A 22 -17.87 -20.06 -18.27
C GLU A 22 -16.83 -20.73 -19.17
N LEU A 23 -17.22 -21.85 -19.83
CA LEU A 23 -16.35 -22.53 -20.78
C LEU A 23 -16.02 -21.63 -21.97
N ARG A 24 -17.01 -20.89 -22.49
CA ARG A 24 -16.83 -19.92 -23.58
C ARG A 24 -15.90 -18.79 -23.17
N GLU A 25 -16.05 -18.22 -21.98
CA GLU A 25 -15.14 -17.16 -21.47
C GLU A 25 -13.68 -17.63 -21.43
N ILE A 26 -13.43 -18.86 -20.98
CA ILE A 26 -12.09 -19.47 -20.98
C ILE A 26 -11.58 -19.64 -22.41
N GLU A 27 -12.43 -20.02 -23.36
CA GLU A 27 -12.03 -20.16 -24.76
C GLU A 27 -11.74 -18.81 -25.40
N ASP A 28 -12.57 -17.80 -25.17
CA ASP A 28 -12.38 -16.45 -25.67
C ASP A 28 -11.07 -15.85 -25.14
N TRP A 29 -10.81 -15.98 -23.84
CA TRP A 29 -9.54 -15.57 -23.24
C TRP A 29 -8.36 -16.35 -23.83
N ARG A 30 -8.49 -17.67 -24.00
CA ARG A 30 -7.45 -18.51 -24.65
C ARG A 30 -7.12 -17.99 -26.05
N PHE A 31 -8.12 -17.68 -26.87
CA PHE A 31 -7.93 -17.22 -28.23
C PHE A 31 -7.33 -15.81 -28.28
N ALA A 32 -7.82 -14.89 -27.44
CA ALA A 32 -7.29 -13.54 -27.33
C ALA A 32 -5.78 -13.53 -27.01
N ASN A 33 -5.36 -14.44 -26.14
CA ASN A 33 -3.96 -14.58 -25.70
C ASN A 33 -3.16 -15.64 -26.48
N ARG A 34 -3.71 -16.18 -27.58
CA ARG A 34 -3.05 -17.16 -28.48
C ARG A 34 -2.52 -18.42 -27.77
N ILE A 35 -3.23 -18.86 -26.74
CA ILE A 35 -2.86 -20.05 -25.95
C ILE A 35 -3.34 -21.30 -26.68
N GLN A 36 -2.47 -22.30 -26.85
CA GLN A 36 -2.76 -23.43 -27.72
C GLN A 36 -3.84 -24.38 -27.20
N SER A 37 -3.93 -24.56 -25.88
CA SER A 37 -4.82 -25.56 -25.30
C SER A 37 -5.68 -25.01 -24.17
N ARG A 38 -6.89 -25.55 -24.02
CA ARG A 38 -7.80 -25.20 -22.92
C ARG A 38 -7.19 -25.49 -21.55
N SER A 39 -6.56 -26.65 -21.37
CA SER A 39 -5.93 -27.03 -20.10
C SER A 39 -4.76 -26.11 -19.73
N GLU A 40 -4.08 -25.52 -20.71
CA GLU A 40 -3.04 -24.51 -20.46
C GLU A 40 -3.66 -23.16 -20.09
N ALA A 41 -4.73 -22.76 -20.76
CA ALA A 41 -5.46 -21.54 -20.42
C ALA A 41 -5.97 -21.58 -18.98
N VAL A 42 -6.62 -22.67 -18.58
CA VAL A 42 -7.08 -22.89 -17.20
C VAL A 42 -5.93 -22.78 -16.20
N ARG A 43 -4.77 -23.41 -16.48
CA ARG A 43 -3.61 -23.33 -15.59
C ARG A 43 -3.08 -21.91 -15.43
N ARG A 44 -3.00 -21.14 -16.52
CA ARG A 44 -2.58 -19.73 -16.48
C ARG A 44 -3.57 -18.87 -15.70
N LEU A 45 -4.87 -19.04 -15.93
CA LEU A 45 -5.93 -18.34 -15.19
C LEU A 45 -5.88 -18.66 -13.69
N CYS A 46 -5.67 -19.92 -13.30
CA CYS A 46 -5.46 -20.26 -11.88
C CYS A 46 -4.22 -19.57 -11.30
N LYS A 47 -3.11 -19.51 -12.05
CA LYS A 47 -1.90 -18.81 -11.59
C LYS A 47 -2.09 -17.29 -11.48
N ILE A 48 -2.80 -16.70 -12.42
CA ILE A 48 -3.20 -15.29 -12.37
C ILE A 48 -4.11 -15.02 -11.16
N GLY A 49 -5.09 -15.89 -10.92
CA GLY A 49 -5.99 -15.76 -9.78
C GLY A 49 -5.24 -15.79 -8.45
N LEU A 50 -4.36 -16.77 -8.25
CA LEU A 50 -3.52 -16.85 -7.05
C LEU A 50 -2.60 -15.62 -6.90
N LEU A 51 -2.03 -15.14 -8.00
CA LEU A 51 -1.16 -13.97 -7.99
C LEU A 51 -1.92 -12.69 -7.60
N VAL A 52 -3.15 -12.52 -8.11
CA VAL A 52 -3.97 -11.35 -7.78
C VAL A 52 -4.42 -11.40 -6.32
N ASP A 53 -4.83 -12.58 -5.84
CA ASP A 53 -5.25 -12.82 -4.45
C ASP A 53 -4.17 -12.40 -3.44
N GLU A 54 -2.90 -12.66 -3.74
CA GLU A 54 -1.77 -12.28 -2.88
C GLU A 54 -1.56 -10.76 -2.73
N VAL A 55 -2.05 -9.93 -3.67
CA VAL A 55 -1.70 -8.49 -3.73
C VAL A 55 -2.93 -7.58 -3.58
N ILE A 56 -4.12 -8.07 -3.92
CA ILE A 56 -5.31 -7.22 -4.03
C ILE A 56 -5.70 -6.56 -2.70
N ASP A 57 -5.58 -7.26 -1.58
CA ASP A 57 -5.93 -6.73 -0.26
C ASP A 57 -5.05 -5.54 0.13
N VAL A 58 -3.74 -5.64 -0.12
CA VAL A 58 -2.79 -4.53 0.11
C VAL A 58 -3.11 -3.34 -0.81
N ALA A 59 -3.59 -3.62 -2.03
CA ALA A 59 -4.00 -2.58 -2.96
C ALA A 59 -5.26 -1.84 -2.54
N VAL A 60 -6.24 -2.56 -2.00
CA VAL A 60 -7.46 -1.99 -1.45
C VAL A 60 -7.14 -1.13 -0.23
N ASP A 61 -6.41 -1.67 0.77
CA ASP A 61 -6.05 -0.94 1.99
C ASP A 61 -5.26 0.35 1.69
N ALA A 62 -4.28 0.31 0.79
CA ALA A 62 -3.54 1.51 0.43
C ALA A 62 -4.40 2.53 -0.35
N SER A 63 -5.36 2.07 -1.14
CA SER A 63 -6.28 2.94 -1.86
C SER A 63 -7.28 3.63 -0.92
N GLU A 64 -7.76 2.92 0.10
CA GLU A 64 -8.61 3.49 1.16
C GLU A 64 -7.82 4.56 1.93
N LYS A 65 -6.63 4.23 2.42
CA LYS A 65 -5.73 5.18 3.11
C LYS A 65 -5.40 6.40 2.25
N LEU A 66 -5.17 6.21 0.95
CA LEU A 66 -4.93 7.31 0.01
C LEU A 66 -6.14 8.25 -0.07
N THR A 67 -7.34 7.67 -0.13
CA THR A 67 -8.60 8.42 -0.21
C THR A 67 -8.81 9.23 1.07
N ASP A 68 -8.64 8.59 2.23
CA ASP A 68 -8.78 9.24 3.53
C ASP A 68 -7.76 10.38 3.69
N ALA A 69 -6.48 10.12 3.41
CA ALA A 69 -5.43 11.15 3.48
C ALA A 69 -5.68 12.32 2.53
N THR A 70 -6.23 12.06 1.34
CA THR A 70 -6.60 13.11 0.38
C THR A 70 -7.78 13.92 0.89
N TYR A 71 -8.79 13.26 1.46
CA TYR A 71 -9.96 13.91 2.03
C TYR A 71 -9.59 14.79 3.23
N ASP A 72 -8.79 14.26 4.16
CA ASP A 72 -8.30 15.00 5.33
C ASP A 72 -7.45 16.20 4.92
N ASN A 73 -6.60 16.06 3.90
CA ASN A 73 -5.82 17.18 3.37
C ASN A 73 -6.73 18.27 2.78
N TYR A 74 -7.76 17.89 2.04
CA TYR A 74 -8.73 18.84 1.49
C TYR A 74 -9.51 19.55 2.60
N ARG A 75 -9.99 18.82 3.61
CA ARG A 75 -10.69 19.40 4.75
C ARG A 75 -9.81 20.37 5.53
N TYR A 76 -8.57 19.95 5.84
CA TYR A 76 -7.60 20.83 6.50
C TYR A 76 -7.35 22.11 5.70
N ALA A 77 -7.20 22.01 4.38
CA ALA A 77 -7.01 23.18 3.53
C ALA A 77 -8.22 24.12 3.53
N ALA A 78 -9.45 23.56 3.55
CA ALA A 78 -10.68 24.35 3.61
C ALA A 78 -10.88 25.05 4.96
N ASP A 79 -10.70 24.33 6.07
CA ASP A 79 -10.78 24.89 7.42
C ASP A 79 -9.71 25.97 7.63
N TRP A 80 -8.53 25.78 7.03
CA TRP A 80 -7.46 26.76 7.03
C TRP A 80 -7.80 28.04 6.25
N GLU A 81 -8.44 27.91 5.08
CA GLU A 81 -8.90 29.05 4.29
C GLU A 81 -9.93 29.88 5.08
N GLU A 82 -10.88 29.23 5.76
CA GLU A 82 -11.86 29.90 6.64
C GLU A 82 -11.17 30.61 7.80
N TRP A 83 -10.22 29.94 8.47
CA TRP A 83 -9.46 30.55 9.56
C TRP A 83 -8.67 31.80 9.12
N LEU A 84 -8.03 31.76 7.95
CA LEU A 84 -7.30 32.91 7.40
C LEU A 84 -8.22 34.10 7.10
N GLN A 85 -9.43 33.84 6.59
CA GLN A 85 -10.42 34.90 6.35
C GLN A 85 -10.80 35.62 7.64
N ASP A 86 -10.87 34.89 8.76
CA ASP A 86 -11.26 35.43 10.06
C ASP A 86 -10.11 36.10 10.83
N ASN A 87 -8.87 35.64 10.64
CA ASN A 87 -7.73 36.03 11.51
C ASN A 87 -6.65 36.88 10.81
N GLY A 88 -6.72 37.04 9.48
CA GLY A 88 -5.79 37.85 8.71
C GLY A 88 -4.40 37.22 8.50
N ASP A 89 -3.46 38.02 7.99
CA ASP A 89 -2.10 37.58 7.61
C ASP A 89 -1.16 37.47 8.82
N ASP A 90 -1.38 36.48 9.69
CA ASP A 90 -0.35 36.06 10.66
C ASP A 90 0.70 35.19 9.94
N ASP A 91 1.83 35.80 9.57
CA ASP A 91 2.94 35.14 8.87
C ASP A 91 3.39 33.82 9.54
N GLY A 92 3.35 33.74 10.88
CA GLY A 92 3.76 32.54 11.60
C GLY A 92 2.74 31.39 11.47
N ALA A 93 1.45 31.73 11.47
CA ALA A 93 0.39 30.76 11.25
C ALA A 93 0.40 30.25 9.79
N ILE A 94 0.67 31.14 8.83
CA ILE A 94 0.83 30.79 7.41
C ILE A 94 1.96 29.79 7.22
N ASP A 95 3.14 30.04 7.79
CA ASP A 95 4.30 29.14 7.64
C ASP A 95 4.05 27.74 8.23
N ALA A 96 3.41 27.68 9.41
CA ALA A 96 3.03 26.42 10.04
C ALA A 96 2.04 25.62 9.17
N SER A 97 1.06 26.28 8.57
CA SER A 97 0.06 25.64 7.73
C SER A 97 0.58 25.20 6.38
N VAL A 98 1.48 25.98 5.75
CA VAL A 98 2.20 25.54 4.55
C VAL A 98 3.02 24.28 4.85
N THR A 99 3.68 24.24 6.00
CA THR A 99 4.45 23.06 6.44
C THR A 99 3.55 21.85 6.63
N ASN A 100 2.38 22.01 7.26
CA ASN A 100 1.40 20.93 7.45
C ASN A 100 0.84 20.43 6.11
N LEU A 101 0.41 21.34 5.23
CA LEU A 101 -0.10 20.99 3.89
C LEU A 101 0.96 20.25 3.07
N ALA A 102 2.22 20.69 3.13
CA ALA A 102 3.33 20.00 2.47
C ALA A 102 3.52 18.58 3.01
N SER A 103 3.42 18.39 4.34
CA SER A 103 3.51 17.07 4.97
C SER A 103 2.39 16.13 4.51
N TYR A 104 1.14 16.60 4.47
CA TYR A 104 0.02 15.82 3.93
C TYR A 104 0.19 15.48 2.45
N ALA A 105 0.63 16.44 1.64
CA ALA A 105 0.90 16.22 0.22
C ALA A 105 1.97 15.16 0.00
N GLU A 106 3.01 15.10 0.84
CA GLU A 106 4.00 14.03 0.80
C GLU A 106 3.40 12.65 1.12
N THR A 107 2.54 12.57 2.14
CA THR A 107 1.84 11.34 2.51
C THR A 107 0.94 10.85 1.38
N ILE A 108 0.15 11.73 0.78
CA ILE A 108 -0.67 11.42 -0.41
C ILE A 108 0.21 10.93 -1.56
N SER A 109 1.35 11.60 -1.80
CA SER A 109 2.30 11.18 -2.84
C SER A 109 2.84 9.77 -2.58
N ASP A 110 3.21 9.42 -1.35
CA ASP A 110 3.75 8.09 -1.06
C ASP A 110 2.68 6.98 -1.09
N LEU A 111 1.46 7.25 -0.61
CA LEU A 111 0.32 6.35 -0.77
C LEU A 111 -0.04 6.13 -2.25
N SER A 112 0.00 7.20 -3.07
CA SER A 112 -0.24 7.07 -4.51
C SER A 112 0.84 6.23 -5.22
N LYS A 113 2.10 6.32 -4.76
CA LYS A 113 3.20 5.46 -5.26
C LYS A 113 2.98 4.00 -4.88
N ILE A 114 2.51 3.72 -3.67
CA ILE A 114 2.13 2.37 -3.24
C ILE A 114 1.08 1.80 -4.20
N VAL A 115 -0.05 2.48 -4.37
CA VAL A 115 -1.16 2.03 -5.24
C VAL A 115 -0.66 1.83 -6.67
N ARG A 116 0.07 2.80 -7.22
CA ARG A 116 0.65 2.69 -8.57
C ARG A 116 1.58 1.49 -8.70
N ASN A 117 2.49 1.28 -7.76
CA ASN A 117 3.47 0.19 -7.83
C ASN A 117 2.80 -1.18 -7.72
N MET A 118 1.71 -1.31 -6.96
CA MET A 118 0.92 -2.53 -6.92
C MET A 118 0.19 -2.80 -8.23
N ILE A 119 -0.46 -1.79 -8.81
CA ILE A 119 -1.14 -1.94 -10.11
C ILE A 119 -0.14 -2.35 -11.19
N VAL A 120 1.02 -1.69 -11.24
CA VAL A 120 2.11 -2.03 -12.18
C VAL A 120 2.68 -3.42 -11.86
N GLY A 121 2.81 -3.77 -10.58
CA GLY A 121 3.26 -5.08 -10.11
C GLY A 121 2.35 -6.22 -10.56
N ILE A 122 1.04 -6.07 -10.31
CA ILE A 122 0.01 -7.00 -10.77
C ILE A 122 0.05 -7.12 -12.29
N HIS A 123 0.07 -6.00 -13.01
CA HIS A 123 0.18 -6.02 -14.47
C HIS A 123 1.42 -6.77 -14.94
N ASN A 124 2.59 -6.47 -14.37
CA ASN A 124 3.86 -7.11 -14.72
C ASN A 124 3.96 -8.56 -14.23
N GLY A 125 3.15 -8.98 -13.26
CA GLY A 125 2.99 -10.37 -12.85
C GLY A 125 2.04 -11.15 -13.77
N ILE A 126 1.00 -10.50 -14.29
CA ILE A 126 0.02 -11.14 -15.18
C ILE A 126 0.54 -11.24 -16.61
N ALA A 127 1.15 -10.18 -17.14
CA ALA A 127 1.54 -10.10 -18.55
C ALA A 127 2.46 -11.26 -19.00
N PRO A 128 3.50 -11.67 -18.23
CA PRO A 128 4.30 -12.85 -18.59
C PRO A 128 3.46 -14.13 -18.65
N LEU A 129 2.49 -14.31 -17.74
CA LEU A 129 1.62 -15.50 -17.73
C LEU A 129 0.67 -15.53 -18.93
N ALA A 130 0.26 -14.37 -19.43
CA ALA A 130 -0.56 -14.26 -20.64
C ALA A 130 0.26 -14.59 -21.91
N ASP A 131 1.46 -14.03 -22.04
CA ASP A 131 2.20 -14.03 -23.31
C ASP A 131 3.24 -15.15 -23.45
N ALA A 132 3.63 -15.81 -22.35
CA ALA A 132 4.77 -16.70 -22.39
C ALA A 132 4.54 -17.95 -23.25
N LYS A 133 5.63 -18.47 -23.82
CA LYS A 133 5.67 -19.81 -24.41
C LYS A 133 6.00 -20.89 -23.38
N ASP A 134 6.70 -20.52 -22.31
CA ASP A 134 7.06 -21.38 -21.18
C ASP A 134 6.44 -20.83 -19.90
N LEU A 135 5.52 -21.62 -19.31
CA LEU A 135 4.78 -21.21 -18.11
C LEU A 135 5.67 -21.18 -16.86
N ASN A 136 6.71 -22.00 -16.79
CA ASN A 136 7.60 -22.03 -15.62
C ASN A 136 8.46 -20.78 -15.57
N GLU A 137 9.03 -20.40 -16.72
CA GLU A 137 9.79 -19.15 -16.84
C GLU A 137 8.89 -17.93 -16.54
N ALA A 138 7.66 -17.93 -17.07
CA ALA A 138 6.68 -16.89 -16.81
C ALA A 138 6.35 -16.78 -15.32
N THR A 139 6.12 -17.91 -14.65
CA THR A 139 5.82 -17.95 -13.22
C THR A 139 7.00 -17.43 -12.40
N ALA A 140 8.24 -17.83 -12.72
CA ALA A 140 9.42 -17.34 -12.03
C ALA A 140 9.61 -15.82 -12.19
N ARG A 141 9.38 -15.30 -13.40
CA ARG A 141 9.45 -13.86 -13.68
C ARG A 141 8.36 -13.08 -12.94
N SER A 142 7.15 -13.62 -12.93
CA SER A 142 6.01 -13.01 -12.25
C SER A 142 6.26 -12.94 -10.74
N LYS A 143 6.75 -14.04 -10.14
CA LYS A 143 7.13 -14.08 -8.73
C LYS A 143 8.20 -13.05 -8.40
N LYS A 144 9.26 -12.96 -9.21
CA LYS A 144 10.31 -11.95 -9.01
C LYS A 144 9.75 -10.53 -9.04
N ASN A 145 8.86 -10.22 -9.99
CA ASN A 145 8.23 -8.91 -10.07
C ASN A 145 7.43 -8.58 -8.80
N LEU A 146 6.74 -9.57 -8.21
CA LEU A 146 6.04 -9.39 -6.94
C LEU A 146 6.99 -9.21 -5.76
N GLU A 147 8.09 -9.96 -5.71
CA GLU A 147 9.13 -9.80 -4.68
C GLU A 147 9.73 -8.38 -4.73
N ASP A 148 9.99 -7.85 -5.92
CA ASP A 148 10.48 -6.47 -6.11
C ASP A 148 9.44 -5.41 -5.67
N VAL A 149 8.16 -5.67 -5.93
CA VAL A 149 7.04 -4.81 -5.47
C VAL A 149 6.94 -4.85 -3.95
N ALA A 150 6.95 -6.05 -3.34
CA ALA A 150 6.90 -6.21 -1.89
C ALA A 150 8.05 -5.48 -1.19
N ALA A 151 9.28 -5.62 -1.69
CA ALA A 151 10.44 -4.89 -1.17
C ALA A 151 10.27 -3.36 -1.31
N THR A 152 9.67 -2.89 -2.41
CA THR A 152 9.37 -1.47 -2.58
C THR A 152 8.32 -1.00 -1.57
N LEU A 153 7.27 -1.79 -1.35
CA LEU A 153 6.20 -1.47 -0.39
C LEU A 153 6.74 -1.41 1.04
N GLU A 154 7.55 -2.38 1.45
CA GLU A 154 8.20 -2.40 2.76
C GLU A 154 9.00 -1.11 3.01
N ASN A 155 9.76 -0.65 2.01
CA ASN A 155 10.50 0.61 2.09
C ASN A 155 9.59 1.85 2.17
N ILE A 156 8.42 1.83 1.51
CA ILE A 156 7.48 2.96 1.61
C ILE A 156 6.82 2.96 2.99
N TYR A 157 6.33 1.82 3.48
CA TYR A 157 5.73 1.71 4.81
C TYR A 157 6.71 2.14 5.90
N LYS A 158 7.96 1.68 5.84
CA LYS A 158 8.99 2.12 6.77
C LYS A 158 9.16 3.65 6.80
N ARG A 159 9.17 4.31 5.64
CA ARG A 159 9.26 5.78 5.57
C ARG A 159 8.00 6.47 6.12
N MET A 160 6.83 5.86 5.93
CA MET A 160 5.59 6.37 6.49
C MET A 160 5.60 6.26 8.02
N ASP A 161 5.99 5.12 8.57
CA ASP A 161 6.14 4.91 10.01
C ASP A 161 7.15 5.89 10.63
N GLU A 162 8.31 6.08 9.99
CA GLU A 162 9.32 7.05 10.42
C GLU A 162 8.76 8.49 10.43
N ARG A 163 7.93 8.86 9.45
CA ARG A 163 7.28 10.17 9.41
C ARG A 163 6.21 10.33 10.47
N GLU A 164 5.36 9.33 10.66
CA GLU A 164 4.35 9.35 11.72
C GLU A 164 5.03 9.51 13.08
N ASP A 165 6.10 8.74 13.33
CA ASP A 165 6.87 8.85 14.56
C ASP A 165 7.51 10.24 14.74
N ASN A 166 8.07 10.83 13.68
CA ASN A 166 8.61 12.20 13.72
C ASN A 166 7.52 13.25 13.96
N TYR A 167 6.33 13.07 13.37
CA TYR A 167 5.18 13.94 13.57
C TYR A 167 4.69 13.89 15.02
N LEU A 168 4.48 12.68 15.55
CA LEU A 168 4.06 12.48 16.94
C LEU A 168 5.09 13.05 17.92
N PHE A 169 6.38 12.84 17.65
CA PHE A 169 7.45 13.44 18.44
C PHE A 169 7.35 14.97 18.46
N SER A 170 7.17 15.60 17.29
CA SER A 170 7.02 17.05 17.17
C SER A 170 5.82 17.55 17.97
N LEU A 171 4.66 16.90 17.84
CA LEU A 171 3.44 17.27 18.57
C LEU A 171 3.61 17.18 20.09
N VAL A 172 4.13 16.07 20.60
CA VAL A 172 4.37 15.92 22.04
C VAL A 172 5.35 16.99 22.51
N PHE A 173 6.46 17.21 21.79
CA PHE A 173 7.45 18.21 22.16
C PHE A 173 6.87 19.63 22.18
N GLN A 174 6.02 19.97 21.21
CA GLN A 174 5.28 21.24 21.15
C GLN A 174 4.33 21.40 22.36
N ARG A 175 3.63 20.33 22.77
CA ARG A 175 2.73 20.33 23.93
C ARG A 175 3.46 20.39 25.28
N MET A 176 4.74 20.00 25.34
CA MET A 176 5.52 20.06 26.59
C MET A 176 5.87 21.50 26.98
N SER A 177 5.60 21.84 28.24
CA SER A 177 6.11 23.05 28.88
C SER A 177 7.64 23.03 28.99
N VAL A 178 8.24 24.21 29.18
CA VAL A 178 9.70 24.36 29.41
C VAL A 178 10.19 23.48 30.56
N GLY A 179 9.41 23.40 31.65
CA GLY A 179 9.74 22.56 32.80
C GLY A 179 9.70 21.06 32.49
N GLN A 180 8.72 20.61 31.71
CA GLN A 180 8.63 19.22 31.26
C GLN A 180 9.79 18.85 30.33
N ARG A 181 10.18 19.73 29.41
CA ARG A 181 11.34 19.51 28.53
C ARG A 181 12.64 19.39 29.33
N ALA A 182 12.83 20.26 30.32
CA ALA A 182 13.99 20.19 31.21
C ALA A 182 14.00 18.94 32.10
N ALA A 183 12.83 18.43 32.50
CA ALA A 183 12.71 17.16 33.22
C ALA A 183 13.04 15.97 32.32
N TYR A 184 12.49 15.94 31.10
CA TYR A 184 12.77 14.92 30.09
C TYR A 184 14.26 14.80 29.78
N GLN A 185 14.97 15.91 29.60
CA GLN A 185 16.42 15.92 29.32
C GLN A 185 17.28 15.31 30.43
N LYS A 186 16.74 15.14 31.65
CA LYS A 186 17.44 14.52 32.78
C LYS A 186 17.21 13.01 32.87
N LEU A 187 16.27 12.47 32.10
CA LEU A 187 16.00 11.03 32.03
C LEU A 187 17.16 10.33 31.30
N SER A 188 17.44 9.10 31.69
CA SER A 188 18.31 8.20 30.93
C SER A 188 17.69 7.83 29.57
N GLU A 189 18.48 7.39 28.61
CA GLU A 189 18.01 7.01 27.26
C GLU A 189 16.85 5.99 27.30
N PRO A 190 16.89 4.89 28.09
CA PRO A 190 15.75 3.97 28.19
C PRO A 190 14.49 4.60 28.79
N GLU A 191 14.65 5.55 29.72
CA GLU A 191 13.52 6.28 30.32
C GLU A 191 12.93 7.29 29.32
N GLN A 192 13.75 7.90 28.47
CA GLN A 192 13.32 8.76 27.37
C GLN A 192 12.52 7.96 26.34
N ASP A 193 13.00 6.79 25.94
CA ASP A 193 12.29 5.91 25.00
C ASP A 193 10.94 5.46 25.57
N ALA A 194 10.90 5.07 26.84
CA ALA A 194 9.66 4.68 27.52
C ALA A 194 8.67 5.86 27.63
N PHE A 195 9.17 7.07 27.90
CA PHE A 195 8.38 8.29 27.90
C PHE A 195 7.76 8.52 26.51
N TRP A 196 8.56 8.49 25.44
CA TRP A 196 8.06 8.69 24.09
C TRP A 196 7.06 7.62 23.67
N ALA A 197 7.33 6.35 23.94
CA ALA A 197 6.39 5.27 23.62
C ALA A 197 5.03 5.53 24.27
N THR A 198 5.02 5.99 25.53
CA THR A 198 3.78 6.31 26.27
C THR A 198 3.07 7.53 25.68
N GLU A 199 3.77 8.63 25.45
CA GLU A 199 3.15 9.87 24.95
C GLU A 199 2.68 9.74 23.49
N LYS A 200 3.43 9.02 22.64
CA LYS A 200 3.01 8.70 21.27
C LYS A 200 1.73 7.86 21.28
N GLN A 201 1.64 6.85 22.15
CA GLN A 201 0.42 6.03 22.23
C GLN A 201 -0.79 6.85 22.69
N LYS A 202 -0.64 7.73 23.68
CA LYS A 202 -1.73 8.63 24.09
C LYS A 202 -2.23 9.49 22.94
N LEU A 203 -1.32 10.08 22.15
CA LEU A 203 -1.71 10.86 20.98
C LEU A 203 -2.43 10.00 19.93
N ARG A 204 -1.97 8.77 19.68
CA ARG A 204 -2.66 7.85 18.76
C ARG A 204 -4.08 7.54 19.25
N ASP A 205 -4.25 7.29 20.54
CA ASP A 205 -5.57 7.02 21.14
C ASP A 205 -6.48 8.26 21.07
N GLU A 206 -5.94 9.45 21.28
CA GLU A 206 -6.66 10.73 21.11
C GLU A 206 -7.12 10.93 19.66
N MET A 207 -6.22 10.76 18.68
CA MET A 207 -6.53 10.94 17.26
C MET A 207 -7.47 9.85 16.72
N GLY A 208 -7.30 8.59 17.15
CA GLY A 208 -8.17 7.48 16.74
C GLY A 208 -9.59 7.57 17.29
N GLY A 209 -9.77 8.20 18.45
CA GLY A 209 -11.09 8.44 19.05
C GLY A 209 -11.90 9.55 18.38
N GLU A 210 -11.26 10.46 17.63
CA GLU A 210 -11.93 11.52 16.88
C GLU A 210 -12.51 11.04 15.54
N ASN A 211 -11.88 10.06 14.88
CA ASN A 211 -12.36 9.50 13.61
C ASN A 211 -13.56 8.53 13.74
N GLN A 212 -14.03 8.23 14.96
CA GLN A 212 -15.19 7.35 15.22
C GLN A 212 -16.46 8.09 15.66
N LYS A 213 -16.46 9.43 15.71
CA LYS A 213 -17.62 10.25 16.08
C LYS A 213 -18.19 11.00 14.90
#